data_AF-A0A972DDP8-F1
#
_entry.id   AF-A0A972DDP8-F1
#
_cell.length_a   1.000
_cell.length_b   1.000
_cell.length_c   1.000
_cell.angle_alpha   90.00
_cell.angle_beta   90.00
_cell.angle_gamma   90.00
#
_symmetry.space_group_name_H-M   'P 1'
#
loop_
_entity.id
_entity.type
_entity.pdbx_description
1 polymer ?
#
loop_
_entity_poly.entity_id
_entity_poly.type
_entity_poly.pdbx_seq_one_letter_code
_entity_poly.pdbx_strand_id
1 'polypeptide(L)'
;MQPRFDPAWIVRMTDDYVVVDKPAGVATQPEEKGLRCDLTSLLRAYLRERGEPDGIGVHQRLDRETSGLLLFSRTRKASVPIAHAFEARAVEKEYVAGVVGDPGPDRVLRHRLGERMHGLVRVDPKGKDAVTELRVLARRGDRALVALRPHTGRTHQLRVQLADVGAPIAGDPLYGAHPASRMLLHATRLAVPYAGGELRFESRLPPEFERFLEGEEAVDVTDRAAFAACLERALHRRGALFAPPEGTPLTDAFRLFHRHGDGAPEIAIDRYGDYAVLHAYEDEGALELDAVIASLASLGFRGGYLKRRRRETEKPAAAVHEALAPEAPVFGEAAPFELEIHEHGIAYPVRLGDGLSTGIFLDQRENRRRLFQVSPGRSVLNLFAYCGAFTVAAVEGGAEHTLTVDAARPAIERARGSVLGRNPAGEHRFLVEDVFALLPRLARRGERFDHVVVDPPTHARTKKHRFHSGKDWVGLAAACARLVSPGGSLWASTNDHRMDPRGFERFLRRGIEEAGRGVIGRKVFGPPIDFPQVPGLPPHQKTVVLTIA
;
A
#
# COMPACT_ATOMS: atom_id res chain seq x y z
N MET A 1 -5.78 13.73 13.00
CA MET A 1 -6.25 13.62 11.60
C MET A 1 -6.77 12.19 11.38
N GLN A 2 -8.07 12.02 11.13
CA GLN A 2 -8.68 10.74 10.77
C GLN A 2 -9.57 10.97 9.55
N PRO A 3 -9.73 10.00 8.63
CA PRO A 3 -10.65 10.17 7.50
C PRO A 3 -12.07 10.37 7.99
N ARG A 4 -12.78 11.35 7.43
CA ARG A 4 -14.18 11.66 7.73
C ARG A 4 -14.99 11.71 6.44
N PHE A 5 -16.30 11.55 6.55
CA PHE A 5 -17.17 11.83 5.42
C PHE A 5 -17.09 13.32 5.08
N ASP A 6 -16.81 13.67 3.84
CA ASP A 6 -16.87 15.05 3.38
C ASP A 6 -18.28 15.34 2.82
N PRO A 7 -19.03 16.29 3.42
CA PRO A 7 -20.32 16.72 2.91
C PRO A 7 -20.31 17.17 1.44
N ALA A 8 -19.16 17.65 0.93
CA ALA A 8 -19.03 18.06 -0.46
C ALA A 8 -19.21 16.90 -1.45
N TRP A 9 -19.12 15.64 -1.00
CA TRP A 9 -19.40 14.48 -1.83
C TRP A 9 -20.90 14.28 -2.08
N ILE A 10 -21.79 14.90 -1.31
CA ILE A 10 -23.24 14.76 -1.49
C ILE A 10 -23.67 15.55 -2.73
N VAL A 11 -24.09 14.83 -3.78
CA VAL A 11 -24.69 15.42 -4.98
C VAL A 11 -26.14 15.82 -4.71
N ARG A 12 -26.87 14.94 -4.01
CA ARG A 12 -28.26 15.20 -3.59
C ARG A 12 -28.61 14.33 -2.40
N MET A 13 -29.30 14.89 -1.42
CA MET A 13 -29.89 14.15 -0.31
C MET A 13 -31.36 14.54 -0.16
N THR A 14 -32.23 13.54 -0.04
CA THR A 14 -33.67 13.66 0.22
C THR A 14 -34.04 12.74 1.37
N ASP A 15 -35.31 12.68 1.78
CA ASP A 15 -35.77 11.70 2.77
C ASP A 15 -35.65 10.25 2.27
N ASP A 16 -35.84 10.02 0.97
CA ASP A 16 -35.88 8.68 0.38
C ASP A 16 -34.50 8.15 -0.01
N TYR A 17 -33.60 9.01 -0.45
CA TYR A 17 -32.30 8.61 -1.01
C TYR A 17 -31.21 9.67 -0.83
N VAL A 18 -29.96 9.23 -0.93
CA VAL A 18 -28.77 10.08 -1.02
C VAL A 18 -27.89 9.61 -2.17
N VAL A 19 -27.45 10.56 -3.00
CA VAL A 19 -26.49 10.36 -4.08
C VAL A 19 -25.19 11.00 -3.68
N VAL A 20 -24.13 10.21 -3.75
CA VAL A 20 -22.77 10.61 -3.38
C VAL A 20 -21.87 10.47 -4.60
N ASP A 21 -21.08 11.49 -4.86
CA ASP A 21 -19.95 11.43 -5.77
C ASP A 21 -18.72 10.93 -5.00
N LYS A 22 -18.47 9.63 -5.08
CA LYS A 22 -17.42 8.99 -4.30
C LYS A 22 -16.04 9.39 -4.84
N PRO A 23 -15.11 9.88 -4.01
CA PRO A 23 -13.74 10.10 -4.45
C PRO A 23 -13.03 8.77 -4.74
N ALA A 24 -11.94 8.84 -5.50
CA ALA A 24 -11.05 7.69 -5.67
C ALA A 24 -10.27 7.40 -4.37
N GLY A 25 -9.94 6.13 -4.12
CA GLY A 25 -9.22 5.69 -2.93
C GLY A 25 -10.12 5.28 -1.75
N VAL A 26 -11.43 5.59 -1.81
CA VAL A 26 -12.42 5.16 -0.82
C VAL A 26 -13.14 3.90 -1.31
N ALA A 27 -13.12 2.82 -0.53
CA ALA A 27 -13.91 1.62 -0.85
C ALA A 27 -15.41 1.90 -0.63
N THR A 28 -16.30 1.31 -1.44
CA THR A 28 -17.74 1.50 -1.24
C THR A 28 -18.24 0.82 0.05
N GLN A 29 -17.70 -0.35 0.35
CA GLN A 29 -18.00 -1.18 1.51
C GLN A 29 -16.70 -1.75 2.09
N PRO A 30 -16.70 -2.27 3.33
CA PRO A 30 -15.51 -2.88 3.94
C PRO A 30 -14.91 -3.97 3.04
N GLU A 31 -13.64 -3.81 2.65
CA GLU A 31 -12.91 -4.81 1.86
C GLU A 31 -12.49 -6.01 2.72
N GLU A 32 -12.29 -5.79 4.03
CA GLU A 32 -12.00 -6.83 5.01
C GLU A 32 -12.89 -6.63 6.24
N LYS A 33 -13.16 -7.74 6.94
CA LYS A 33 -13.98 -7.73 8.16
C LYS A 33 -13.32 -6.83 9.22
N GLY A 34 -13.93 -5.67 9.47
CA GLY A 34 -13.44 -4.70 10.44
C GLY A 34 -12.95 -3.38 9.83
N LEU A 35 -12.70 -3.28 8.54
CA LEU A 35 -12.33 -1.99 7.96
C LEU A 35 -13.53 -1.04 7.95
N ARG A 36 -13.46 0.10 8.67
CA ARG A 36 -14.59 1.06 8.82
C ARG A 36 -14.40 2.40 8.09
N CYS A 37 -13.37 2.53 7.26
CA CYS A 37 -13.13 3.72 6.45
C CYS A 37 -13.59 3.55 4.99
N ASP A 38 -14.68 2.82 4.80
CA ASP A 38 -15.42 2.75 3.55
C ASP A 38 -16.53 3.81 3.51
N LEU A 39 -17.03 4.12 2.31
CA LEU A 39 -18.05 5.14 2.09
C LEU A 39 -19.33 4.89 2.90
N THR A 40 -19.77 3.63 2.99
CA THR A 40 -21.00 3.26 3.69
C THR A 40 -20.86 3.55 5.19
N SER A 41 -19.74 3.16 5.79
CA SER A 41 -19.45 3.42 7.21
C SER A 41 -19.29 4.91 7.51
N LEU A 42 -18.57 5.65 6.65
CA LEU A 42 -18.38 7.10 6.78
C LEU A 42 -19.72 7.85 6.69
N LEU A 43 -20.56 7.52 5.70
CA LEU A 43 -21.88 8.13 5.53
C LEU A 43 -22.81 7.83 6.72
N ARG A 44 -22.79 6.61 7.25
CA ARG A 44 -23.55 6.26 8.46
C ARG A 44 -23.11 7.08 9.67
N ALA A 45 -21.80 7.21 9.88
CA ALA A 45 -21.26 8.02 10.96
C ALA A 45 -21.71 9.49 10.83
N TYR A 46 -21.60 10.05 9.62
CA TYR A 46 -22.06 11.41 9.32
C TYR A 46 -23.55 11.63 9.61
N LEU A 47 -24.42 10.69 9.21
CA LEU A 47 -25.86 10.78 9.48
C LEU A 47 -26.16 10.70 10.98
N ARG A 48 -25.49 9.79 11.72
CA ARG A 48 -25.64 9.69 13.18
C ARG A 48 -25.20 10.96 13.91
N GLU A 49 -24.07 11.54 13.52
CA GLU A 49 -23.57 12.80 14.10
C GLU A 49 -24.55 13.96 13.93
N ARG A 50 -25.38 13.91 12.88
CA ARG A 50 -26.46 14.88 12.62
C ARG A 50 -27.79 14.55 13.29
N GLY A 51 -27.87 13.43 14.02
CA GLY A 51 -29.12 12.94 14.62
C GLY A 51 -30.12 12.40 13.58
N GLU A 52 -29.67 12.07 12.37
CA GLU A 52 -30.50 11.52 11.30
C GLU A 52 -30.45 9.98 11.30
N PRO A 53 -31.51 9.28 10.84
CA PRO A 53 -31.47 7.83 10.67
C PRO A 53 -30.31 7.41 9.74
N ASP A 54 -29.47 6.49 10.21
CA ASP A 54 -28.29 5.99 9.49
C ASP A 54 -28.55 4.70 8.69
N GLY A 55 -29.82 4.29 8.61
CA GLY A 55 -30.26 3.15 7.82
C GLY A 55 -30.13 3.41 6.33
N ILE A 56 -29.00 3.04 5.73
CA ILE A 56 -28.77 3.12 4.28
C ILE A 56 -28.80 1.75 3.60
N GLY A 57 -29.51 1.67 2.48
CA GLY A 57 -29.54 0.53 1.55
C GLY A 57 -28.53 0.73 0.42
N VAL A 58 -27.73 -0.30 0.14
CA VAL A 58 -26.68 -0.28 -0.87
C VAL A 58 -27.12 -1.12 -2.07
N HIS A 59 -27.19 -0.49 -3.26
CA HIS A 59 -27.72 -1.13 -4.48
C HIS A 59 -26.65 -1.39 -5.55
N GLN A 60 -25.50 -0.72 -5.43
CA GLN A 60 -24.36 -0.87 -6.32
C GLN A 60 -23.04 -0.64 -5.58
N ARG A 61 -21.93 -0.97 -6.24
CA ARG A 61 -20.57 -0.74 -5.72
C ARG A 61 -19.66 -0.23 -6.83
N LEU A 62 -18.75 0.66 -6.45
CA LEU A 62 -17.57 1.02 -7.22
C LEU A 62 -16.32 0.45 -6.52
N ASP A 63 -15.35 -0.01 -7.31
CA ASP A 63 -14.03 -0.38 -6.81
C ASP A 63 -13.38 0.81 -6.08
N ARG A 64 -12.46 0.54 -5.16
CA ARG A 64 -11.77 1.57 -4.36
C ARG A 64 -11.21 2.72 -5.19
N GLU A 65 -10.52 2.39 -6.28
CA GLU A 65 -9.87 3.39 -7.16
C GLU A 65 -10.84 4.05 -8.17
N THR A 66 -12.06 3.52 -8.34
CA THR A 66 -13.06 4.12 -9.24
C THR A 66 -13.80 5.22 -8.51
N SER A 67 -13.85 6.44 -9.05
CA SER A 67 -14.64 7.55 -8.48
C SER A 67 -16.01 7.68 -9.17
N GLY A 68 -16.89 8.53 -8.64
CA GLY A 68 -18.15 8.88 -9.29
C GLY A 68 -19.39 8.47 -8.50
N LEU A 69 -20.53 8.55 -9.19
CA LEU A 69 -21.86 8.50 -8.60
C LEU A 69 -22.22 7.15 -7.99
N LEU A 70 -22.71 7.19 -6.75
CA LEU A 70 -23.35 6.10 -6.02
C LEU A 70 -24.67 6.58 -5.42
N LEU A 71 -25.70 5.73 -5.46
CA LEU A 71 -27.01 6.00 -4.89
C LEU A 71 -27.27 5.04 -3.73
N PHE A 72 -27.71 5.60 -2.61
CA PHE A 72 -28.11 4.86 -1.43
C PHE A 72 -29.56 5.22 -1.09
N SER A 73 -30.38 4.22 -0.77
CA SER A 73 -31.72 4.48 -0.23
C SER A 73 -31.63 4.75 1.28
N ARG A 74 -32.41 5.70 1.79
CA ARG A 74 -32.47 6.05 3.21
C ARG A 74 -33.70 5.47 3.94
N THR A 75 -34.68 5.00 3.18
CA THR A 75 -35.91 4.40 3.72
C THR A 75 -36.16 3.02 3.12
N ARG A 76 -36.90 2.17 3.84
CA ARG A 76 -37.36 0.88 3.30
C ARG A 76 -38.29 1.08 2.10
N LYS A 77 -39.12 2.13 2.13
CA LYS A 77 -40.02 2.52 1.03
C LYS A 77 -39.24 2.76 -0.26
N ALA A 78 -38.11 3.46 -0.19
CA ALA A 78 -37.26 3.72 -1.35
C ALA A 78 -36.38 2.51 -1.73
N SER A 79 -35.93 1.73 -0.75
CA SER A 79 -34.99 0.62 -0.97
C SER A 79 -35.54 -0.45 -1.92
N VAL A 80 -36.80 -0.86 -1.75
CA VAL A 80 -37.42 -1.93 -2.54
C VAL A 80 -37.50 -1.60 -4.04
N PRO A 81 -38.14 -0.50 -4.49
CA PRO A 81 -38.24 -0.18 -5.91
C PRO A 81 -36.88 0.10 -6.55
N ILE A 82 -35.94 0.71 -5.81
CA ILE A 82 -34.59 0.97 -6.31
C ILE A 82 -33.83 -0.34 -6.52
N ALA A 83 -33.86 -1.26 -5.53
CA ALA A 83 -33.24 -2.58 -5.66
C ALA A 83 -33.79 -3.33 -6.88
N HIS A 84 -35.12 -3.32 -7.07
CA HIS A 84 -35.77 -3.91 -8.23
C HIS A 84 -35.26 -3.32 -9.56
N ALA A 85 -35.05 -2.01 -9.64
CA ALA A 85 -34.50 -1.38 -10.84
C ALA A 85 -33.08 -1.87 -11.17
N PHE A 86 -32.24 -2.06 -10.16
CA PHE A 86 -30.89 -2.63 -10.34
C PHE A 86 -30.93 -4.11 -10.74
N GLU A 87 -31.78 -4.91 -10.11
CA GLU A 87 -31.96 -6.33 -10.43
C GLU A 87 -32.49 -6.54 -11.85
N ALA A 88 -33.46 -5.72 -12.26
CA ALA A 88 -34.04 -5.72 -13.60
C ALA A 88 -33.11 -5.13 -14.68
N ARG A 89 -31.93 -4.59 -14.30
CA ARG A 89 -31.00 -3.87 -15.18
C ARG A 89 -31.63 -2.68 -15.91
N ALA A 90 -32.62 -2.05 -15.29
CA ALA A 90 -33.29 -0.86 -15.81
C ALA A 90 -32.52 0.44 -15.50
N VAL A 91 -31.39 0.33 -14.79
CA VAL A 91 -30.53 1.46 -14.41
C VAL A 91 -29.50 1.72 -15.51
N GLU A 92 -29.48 2.96 -16.01
CA GLU A 92 -28.46 3.41 -16.96
C GLU A 92 -27.25 3.96 -16.20
N LYS A 93 -26.05 3.55 -16.65
CA LYS A 93 -24.78 4.00 -16.08
C LYS A 93 -23.85 4.39 -17.21
N GLU A 94 -23.19 5.53 -17.09
CA GLU A 94 -22.11 5.92 -17.98
C GLU A 94 -20.86 6.20 -17.16
N TYR A 95 -19.75 5.66 -17.64
CA TYR A 95 -18.42 5.87 -17.09
C TYR A 95 -17.56 6.58 -18.12
N VAL A 96 -16.59 7.36 -17.67
CA VAL A 96 -15.50 7.85 -18.51
C VAL A 96 -14.20 7.21 -18.04
N ALA A 97 -13.40 6.75 -19.00
CA ALA A 97 -12.07 6.23 -18.75
C ALA A 97 -11.01 6.99 -19.53
N GLY A 98 -9.88 7.28 -18.89
CA GLY A 98 -8.63 7.68 -19.56
C GLY A 98 -7.82 6.44 -19.90
N VAL A 99 -7.54 6.21 -21.18
CA VAL A 99 -6.87 5.01 -21.68
C VAL A 99 -5.61 5.38 -22.45
N VAL A 100 -4.63 4.46 -22.44
CA VAL A 100 -3.43 4.53 -23.27
C VAL A 100 -3.44 3.39 -24.27
N GLY A 101 -3.07 3.68 -25.51
CA GLY A 101 -3.23 2.80 -26.66
C GLY A 101 -4.39 3.21 -27.54
N ASP A 102 -4.70 2.41 -28.58
CA ASP A 102 -5.80 2.70 -29.48
C ASP A 102 -7.07 1.96 -29.03
N PRO A 103 -8.09 2.66 -28.49
CA PRO A 103 -9.36 2.02 -28.17
C PRO A 103 -10.14 1.61 -29.43
N GLY A 104 -9.70 1.99 -30.64
CA GLY A 104 -10.41 1.83 -31.90
C GLY A 104 -11.64 2.75 -32.02
N PRO A 105 -12.55 2.51 -32.98
CA PRO A 105 -13.76 3.32 -33.16
C PRO A 105 -14.86 2.98 -32.15
N ASP A 106 -15.90 3.81 -32.12
CA ASP A 106 -17.15 3.56 -31.40
C ASP A 106 -17.71 2.18 -31.75
N ARG A 107 -17.94 1.34 -30.72
CA ARG A 107 -18.41 -0.03 -30.90
C ARG A 107 -18.97 -0.62 -29.62
N VAL A 108 -19.65 -1.76 -29.76
CA VAL A 108 -20.04 -2.60 -28.62
C VAL A 108 -18.95 -3.63 -28.35
N LEU A 109 -18.36 -3.59 -27.17
CA LEU A 109 -17.43 -4.59 -26.67
C LEU A 109 -18.23 -5.79 -26.13
N ARG A 110 -18.02 -6.97 -26.73
CA ARG A 110 -18.63 -8.24 -26.31
C ARG A 110 -17.55 -9.22 -25.92
N HIS A 111 -17.47 -9.55 -24.64
CA HIS A 111 -16.50 -10.49 -24.10
C HIS A 111 -17.19 -11.51 -23.19
N ARG A 112 -16.50 -12.62 -22.91
CA ARG A 112 -16.85 -13.54 -21.83
C ARG A 112 -15.78 -13.44 -20.75
N LEU A 113 -16.18 -13.15 -19.52
CA LEU A 113 -15.27 -12.88 -18.40
C LEU A 113 -15.33 -14.00 -17.36
N GLY A 114 -14.17 -14.53 -17.00
CA GLY A 114 -14.00 -15.58 -16.00
C GLY A 114 -13.06 -15.15 -14.88
N GLU A 115 -13.38 -15.54 -13.65
CA GLU A 115 -12.55 -15.31 -12.47
C GLU A 115 -11.46 -16.39 -12.34
N ARG A 116 -10.24 -15.98 -12.01
CA ARG A 116 -9.08 -16.85 -11.74
C ARG A 116 -8.75 -16.83 -10.24
N MET A 117 -7.71 -17.57 -9.85
CA MET A 117 -7.15 -17.49 -8.50
C MET A 117 -6.83 -16.03 -8.10
N HIS A 118 -7.08 -15.71 -6.83
CA HIS A 118 -6.83 -14.40 -6.22
C HIS A 118 -7.66 -13.24 -6.81
N GLY A 119 -8.85 -13.50 -7.33
CA GLY A 119 -9.81 -12.45 -7.76
C GLY A 119 -9.45 -11.75 -9.08
N LEU A 120 -8.44 -12.24 -9.80
CA LEU A 120 -8.09 -11.70 -11.12
C LEU A 120 -9.11 -12.17 -12.17
N VAL A 121 -9.79 -11.23 -12.80
CA VAL A 121 -10.71 -11.49 -13.92
C VAL A 121 -9.96 -11.41 -15.25
N ARG A 122 -10.26 -12.30 -16.20
CA ARG A 122 -9.73 -12.26 -17.58
C ARG A 122 -10.81 -12.61 -18.59
N VAL A 123 -10.53 -12.31 -19.87
CA VAL A 123 -11.29 -12.87 -20.98
C VAL A 123 -11.11 -14.39 -20.98
N ASP A 124 -12.22 -15.10 -20.88
CA ASP A 124 -12.28 -16.56 -20.80
C ASP A 124 -13.46 -17.05 -21.63
N PRO A 125 -13.26 -17.92 -22.64
CA PRO A 125 -14.34 -18.49 -23.44
C PRO A 125 -15.42 -19.20 -22.62
N LYS A 126 -15.08 -19.71 -21.43
CA LYS A 126 -16.02 -20.35 -20.49
C LYS A 126 -16.63 -19.36 -19.49
N GLY A 127 -16.26 -18.08 -19.57
CA GLY A 127 -16.73 -17.01 -18.70
C GLY A 127 -18.19 -16.62 -18.92
N LYS A 128 -18.63 -15.60 -18.18
CA LYS A 128 -19.98 -15.01 -18.29
C LYS A 128 -19.97 -13.84 -19.26
N ASP A 129 -21.07 -13.65 -19.99
CA ASP A 129 -21.19 -12.54 -20.93
C ASP A 129 -21.04 -11.18 -20.26
N ALA A 130 -20.26 -10.34 -20.93
CA ALA A 130 -19.95 -8.96 -20.58
C ALA A 130 -20.11 -8.07 -21.83
N VAL A 131 -21.04 -7.12 -21.76
CA VAL A 131 -21.39 -6.23 -22.87
C VAL A 131 -21.29 -4.78 -22.42
N THR A 132 -20.53 -3.98 -23.17
CA THR A 132 -20.30 -2.56 -22.91
C THR A 132 -20.32 -1.78 -24.23
N GLU A 133 -21.09 -0.70 -24.31
CA GLU A 133 -20.93 0.28 -25.39
C GLU A 133 -19.73 1.18 -25.10
N LEU A 134 -18.85 1.33 -26.08
CA LEU A 134 -17.70 2.23 -26.05
C LEU A 134 -17.90 3.33 -27.07
N ARG A 135 -17.76 4.58 -26.64
CA ARG A 135 -17.71 5.78 -27.49
C ARG A 135 -16.43 6.55 -27.20
N VAL A 136 -15.66 6.90 -28.21
CA VAL A 136 -14.46 7.72 -28.03
C VAL A 136 -14.85 9.19 -27.94
N LEU A 137 -14.42 9.85 -26.86
CA LEU A 137 -14.72 11.27 -26.59
C LEU A 137 -13.64 12.18 -27.15
N ALA A 138 -12.37 11.81 -26.95
CA ALA A 138 -11.22 12.57 -27.41
C ALA A 138 -10.00 11.66 -27.59
N ARG A 139 -9.07 12.08 -28.47
CA ARG A 139 -7.77 11.43 -28.69
C ARG A 139 -6.67 12.48 -28.76
N ARG A 140 -5.51 12.18 -28.18
CA ARG A 140 -4.28 12.97 -28.31
C ARG A 140 -3.08 12.05 -28.19
N GLY A 141 -2.33 11.89 -29.29
CA GLY A 141 -1.23 10.92 -29.33
C GLY A 141 -1.72 9.49 -29.09
N ASP A 142 -1.09 8.80 -28.14
CA ASP A 142 -1.44 7.46 -27.68
C ASP A 142 -2.49 7.46 -26.54
N ARG A 143 -3.09 8.61 -26.23
CA ARG A 143 -4.05 8.79 -25.14
C ARG A 143 -5.44 9.04 -25.67
N ALA A 144 -6.44 8.50 -24.97
CA ALA A 144 -7.83 8.77 -25.28
C ALA A 144 -8.72 8.86 -24.04
N LEU A 145 -9.80 9.63 -24.16
CA LEU A 145 -10.93 9.57 -23.24
C LEU A 145 -12.06 8.79 -23.91
N VAL A 146 -12.61 7.79 -23.21
CA VAL A 146 -13.70 6.95 -23.72
C VAL A 146 -14.88 6.94 -22.75
N ALA A 147 -16.09 7.09 -23.29
CA ALA A 147 -17.33 6.84 -22.56
C ALA A 147 -17.71 5.37 -22.67
N LEU A 148 -18.17 4.79 -21.56
CA LEU A 148 -18.48 3.39 -21.42
C LEU A 148 -19.86 3.22 -20.79
N ARG A 149 -20.76 2.51 -21.46
CA ARG A 149 -22.08 2.14 -20.92
C ARG A 149 -22.19 0.61 -20.77
N PRO A 150 -22.02 0.07 -19.56
CA PRO A 150 -22.11 -1.36 -19.34
C PRO A 150 -23.57 -1.83 -19.26
N HIS A 151 -23.94 -2.76 -20.15
CA HIS A 151 -25.25 -3.45 -20.17
C HIS A 151 -25.29 -4.67 -19.23
N THR A 152 -24.13 -5.07 -18.74
CA THR A 152 -23.94 -6.15 -17.78
C THR A 152 -23.10 -5.66 -16.60
N GLY A 153 -23.27 -6.29 -15.42
CA GLY A 153 -22.44 -6.03 -14.25
C GLY A 153 -21.54 -7.22 -13.94
N ARG A 154 -20.29 -7.22 -14.44
CA ARG A 154 -19.26 -8.19 -14.06
C ARG A 154 -18.12 -7.50 -13.31
N THR A 155 -17.48 -8.23 -12.41
CA THR A 155 -16.29 -7.76 -11.69
C THR A 155 -15.22 -7.31 -12.68
N HIS A 156 -14.69 -6.10 -12.50
CA HIS A 156 -13.67 -5.49 -13.36
C HIS A 156 -14.02 -5.41 -14.86
N GLN A 157 -15.31 -5.48 -15.24
CA GLN A 157 -15.74 -5.58 -16.63
C GLN A 157 -15.06 -4.56 -17.55
N LEU A 158 -15.19 -3.27 -17.24
CA LEU A 158 -14.67 -2.18 -18.06
C LEU A 158 -13.14 -2.26 -18.19
N ARG A 159 -12.47 -2.54 -17.08
CA ARG A 159 -11.01 -2.62 -16.95
C ARG A 159 -10.44 -3.75 -17.81
N VAL A 160 -11.01 -4.94 -17.71
CA VAL A 160 -10.57 -6.12 -18.46
C VAL A 160 -10.85 -5.96 -19.95
N GLN A 161 -12.03 -5.47 -20.32
CA GLN A 161 -12.39 -5.30 -21.73
C GLN A 161 -11.52 -4.25 -22.43
N LEU A 162 -11.22 -3.13 -21.75
CA LEU A 162 -10.34 -2.10 -22.29
C LEU A 162 -8.90 -2.58 -22.44
N ALA A 163 -8.39 -3.33 -21.46
CA ALA A 163 -7.06 -3.93 -21.56
C ALA A 163 -6.96 -4.97 -22.70
N ASP A 164 -7.99 -5.81 -22.89
CA ASP A 164 -8.02 -6.84 -23.93
C ASP A 164 -8.02 -6.24 -25.35
N VAL A 165 -8.71 -5.11 -25.55
CA VAL A 165 -8.70 -4.40 -26.84
C VAL A 165 -7.46 -3.54 -27.07
N GLY A 166 -6.45 -3.62 -26.20
CA GLY A 166 -5.19 -2.89 -26.36
C GLY A 166 -5.22 -1.43 -25.90
N ALA A 167 -6.25 -1.01 -25.15
CA ALA A 167 -6.38 0.33 -24.61
C ALA A 167 -6.65 0.32 -23.10
N PRO A 168 -5.73 -0.21 -22.26
CA PRO A 168 -5.91 -0.29 -20.82
C PRO A 168 -6.12 1.10 -20.19
N ILE A 169 -6.86 1.11 -19.07
CA ILE A 169 -7.09 2.32 -18.28
C ILE A 169 -5.77 2.77 -17.64
N ALA A 170 -5.43 4.04 -17.78
CA ALA A 170 -4.25 4.63 -17.15
C ALA A 170 -4.39 4.60 -15.61
N GLY A 171 -3.31 4.25 -14.92
CA GLY A 171 -3.28 4.09 -13.47
C GLY A 171 -4.00 2.83 -12.95
N ASP A 172 -4.43 1.90 -13.81
CA ASP A 172 -5.01 0.62 -13.36
C ASP A 172 -3.93 -0.33 -12.83
N PRO A 173 -3.93 -0.72 -11.54
CA PRO A 173 -2.88 -1.55 -10.95
C PRO A 173 -2.90 -3.02 -11.38
N LEU A 174 -3.96 -3.50 -12.01
CA LEU A 174 -4.13 -4.91 -12.37
C LEU A 174 -4.03 -5.16 -13.87
N TYR A 175 -4.56 -4.25 -14.68
CA TYR A 175 -4.80 -4.49 -16.11
C TYR A 175 -4.04 -3.53 -17.05
N GLY A 176 -3.33 -2.54 -16.50
CA GLY A 176 -2.54 -1.58 -17.28
C GLY A 176 -1.19 -1.28 -16.63
N ALA A 177 -0.22 -0.84 -17.43
CA ALA A 177 1.12 -0.47 -16.94
C ALA A 177 1.42 1.03 -17.06
N HIS A 178 0.49 1.83 -17.61
CA HIS A 178 0.72 3.26 -17.74
C HIS A 178 0.49 3.95 -16.39
N PRO A 179 1.49 4.62 -15.81
CA PRO A 179 1.32 5.41 -14.60
C PRO A 179 0.30 6.54 -14.81
N ALA A 180 -0.39 6.93 -13.74
CA ALA A 180 -1.23 8.12 -13.66
C ALA A 180 -1.40 8.49 -12.19
N SER A 181 -1.90 9.70 -11.91
CA SER A 181 -2.16 10.17 -10.53
C SER A 181 -3.13 9.27 -9.74
N ARG A 182 -3.98 8.52 -10.45
CA ARG A 182 -4.83 7.43 -9.97
C ARG A 182 -5.35 6.61 -11.15
N MET A 183 -6.11 5.55 -10.90
CA MET A 183 -6.89 4.88 -11.95
C MET A 183 -7.93 5.86 -12.53
N LEU A 184 -7.81 6.16 -13.82
CA LEU A 184 -8.67 7.10 -14.52
C LEU A 184 -9.96 6.43 -14.98
N LEU A 185 -10.78 6.02 -14.02
CA LEU A 185 -12.15 5.53 -14.24
C LEU A 185 -13.11 6.29 -13.32
N HIS A 186 -14.16 6.85 -13.92
CA HIS A 186 -15.11 7.71 -13.21
C HIS A 186 -16.56 7.44 -13.66
N ALA A 187 -17.45 7.17 -12.71
CA ALA A 187 -18.88 6.98 -12.96
C ALA A 187 -19.59 8.35 -13.07
N THR A 188 -19.70 8.86 -14.30
CA THR A 188 -20.15 10.24 -14.58
C THR A 188 -21.66 10.40 -14.66
N ARG A 189 -22.42 9.36 -15.04
CA ARG A 189 -23.89 9.44 -15.09
C ARG A 189 -24.58 8.24 -14.49
N LEU A 190 -25.69 8.50 -13.81
CA LEU A 190 -26.56 7.50 -13.23
C LEU A 190 -28.03 7.89 -13.47
N ALA A 191 -28.80 7.01 -14.12
CA ALA A 191 -30.24 7.15 -14.26
C ALA A 191 -30.98 5.95 -13.66
N VAL A 192 -31.93 6.21 -12.76
CA VAL A 192 -32.66 5.18 -12.01
C VAL A 192 -34.16 5.42 -12.10
N PRO A 193 -34.94 4.48 -12.67
CA PRO A 193 -36.39 4.53 -12.58
C PRO A 193 -36.87 4.50 -11.12
N TYR A 194 -37.66 5.48 -10.71
CA TYR A 194 -38.15 5.59 -9.33
C TYR A 194 -39.46 6.39 -9.26
N ALA A 195 -40.41 5.91 -8.46
CA ALA A 195 -41.67 6.61 -8.14
C ALA A 195 -42.47 7.10 -9.37
N GLY A 196 -42.53 6.32 -10.45
CA GLY A 196 -43.27 6.68 -11.67
C GLY A 196 -42.54 7.66 -12.59
N GLY A 197 -41.32 8.06 -12.25
CA GLY A 197 -40.43 8.85 -13.10
C GLY A 197 -39.02 8.27 -13.11
N GLU A 198 -38.03 9.13 -13.36
CA GLU A 198 -36.63 8.74 -13.47
C GLU A 198 -35.74 9.76 -12.75
N LEU A 199 -34.87 9.27 -11.88
CA LEU A 199 -33.84 10.06 -11.24
C LEU A 199 -32.64 10.11 -12.16
N ARG A 200 -32.17 11.31 -12.52
CA ARG A 200 -30.96 11.51 -13.34
C ARG A 200 -29.93 12.32 -12.58
N PHE A 201 -28.70 11.83 -12.57
CA PHE A 201 -27.57 12.47 -11.92
C PHE A 201 -26.37 12.49 -12.85
N GLU A 202 -25.63 13.59 -12.81
CA GLU A 202 -24.37 13.78 -13.52
C GLU A 202 -23.30 14.23 -12.53
N SER A 203 -22.09 13.70 -12.71
CA SER A 203 -20.87 14.16 -12.05
C SER A 203 -19.91 14.68 -13.12
N ARG A 204 -19.29 15.83 -12.81
CA ARG A 204 -18.30 16.46 -13.67
C ARG A 204 -17.04 15.61 -13.70
N LEU A 205 -16.45 15.49 -14.88
CA LEU A 205 -15.19 14.77 -15.01
C LEU A 205 -14.11 15.46 -14.18
N PRO A 206 -13.39 14.74 -13.31
CA PRO A 206 -12.31 15.33 -12.54
C PRO A 206 -11.19 15.91 -13.44
N PRO A 207 -10.55 17.05 -13.07
CA PRO A 207 -9.56 17.73 -13.92
C PRO A 207 -8.37 16.87 -14.33
N GLU A 208 -8.03 15.83 -13.55
CA GLU A 208 -6.95 14.91 -13.89
C GLU A 208 -7.17 14.13 -15.20
N PHE A 209 -8.40 14.00 -15.69
CA PHE A 209 -8.66 13.37 -16.99
C PHE A 209 -8.25 14.26 -18.16
N GLU A 210 -8.49 15.56 -18.05
CA GLU A 210 -8.06 16.54 -19.06
C GLU A 210 -6.54 16.64 -19.05
N ARG A 211 -5.93 16.85 -17.88
CA ARG A 211 -4.45 16.85 -17.73
C ARG A 211 -3.81 15.57 -18.28
N PHE A 212 -4.40 14.40 -18.00
CA PHE A 212 -3.94 13.14 -18.57
C PHE A 212 -3.97 13.17 -20.10
N LEU A 213 -5.08 13.63 -20.70
CA LEU A 213 -5.18 13.72 -22.15
C LEU A 213 -4.13 14.70 -22.73
N GLU A 214 -3.76 15.73 -21.99
CA GLU A 214 -2.74 16.71 -22.38
C GLU A 214 -1.30 16.24 -22.18
N GLY A 215 -1.08 15.17 -21.39
CA GLY A 215 0.23 14.62 -21.07
C GLY A 215 0.81 15.08 -19.73
N GLU A 216 0.02 15.75 -18.89
CA GLU A 216 0.41 16.31 -17.60
C GLU A 216 0.06 15.37 -16.44
N GLU A 217 0.87 14.34 -16.21
CA GLU A 217 0.52 13.24 -15.28
C GLU A 217 0.91 13.46 -13.82
N ALA A 218 1.97 14.22 -13.57
CA ALA A 218 2.41 14.55 -12.22
C ALA A 218 1.52 15.65 -11.65
N VAL A 219 1.12 15.52 -10.39
CA VAL A 219 0.47 16.63 -9.70
C VAL A 219 1.53 17.66 -9.37
N ASP A 220 1.31 18.90 -9.77
CA ASP A 220 2.13 20.02 -9.32
C ASP A 220 1.93 20.19 -7.81
N VAL A 221 2.88 19.69 -7.02
CA VAL A 221 2.86 19.81 -5.56
C VAL A 221 3.05 21.24 -5.06
N THR A 222 3.42 22.17 -5.95
CA THR A 222 3.49 23.60 -5.63
C THR A 222 2.10 24.24 -5.63
N ASP A 223 1.11 23.64 -6.32
CA ASP A 223 -0.30 23.98 -6.17
C ASP A 223 -0.85 23.37 -4.87
N ARG A 224 -1.11 24.24 -3.89
CA ARG A 224 -1.64 23.85 -2.57
C ARG A 224 -2.97 23.10 -2.66
N ALA A 225 -3.86 23.49 -3.57
CA ALA A 225 -5.17 22.84 -3.70
C ALA A 225 -5.01 21.44 -4.29
N ALA A 226 -4.15 21.29 -5.30
CA ALA A 226 -3.86 20.00 -5.89
C ALA A 226 -3.16 19.05 -4.90
N PHE A 227 -2.19 19.56 -4.14
CA PHE A 227 -1.50 18.79 -3.11
C PHE A 227 -2.45 18.38 -1.97
N ALA A 228 -3.28 19.29 -1.47
CA ALA A 228 -4.28 19.00 -0.45
C ALA A 228 -5.24 17.88 -0.90
N ALA A 229 -5.72 17.92 -2.15
CA ALA A 229 -6.57 16.87 -2.71
C ALA A 229 -5.85 15.52 -2.80
N CYS A 230 -4.54 15.49 -3.13
CA CYS A 230 -3.76 14.25 -3.14
C CYS A 230 -3.60 13.65 -1.76
N LEU A 231 -3.28 14.50 -0.80
CA LEU A 231 -3.14 14.12 0.60
C LEU A 231 -4.46 13.61 1.18
N GLU A 232 -5.58 14.23 0.87
CA GLU A 232 -6.90 13.75 1.28
C GLU A 232 -7.18 12.34 0.75
N ARG A 233 -6.95 12.10 -0.55
CA ARG A 233 -7.06 10.74 -1.12
C ARG A 233 -6.12 9.75 -0.41
N ALA A 234 -4.90 10.18 -0.13
CA ALA A 234 -3.91 9.37 0.58
C ALA A 234 -4.40 9.00 1.99
N LEU A 235 -4.98 9.96 2.73
CA LEU A 235 -5.59 9.74 4.05
C LEU A 235 -6.71 8.71 4.00
N HIS A 236 -7.64 8.87 3.06
CA HIS A 236 -8.74 7.93 2.87
C HIS A 236 -8.26 6.52 2.56
N ARG A 237 -7.24 6.39 1.69
CA ARG A 237 -6.62 5.10 1.36
C ARG A 237 -6.03 4.39 2.59
N ARG A 238 -5.53 5.15 3.59
CA ARG A 238 -5.00 4.63 4.86
C ARG A 238 -6.04 4.58 5.97
N GLY A 239 -7.32 4.87 5.72
CA GLY A 239 -8.32 4.97 6.79
C GLY A 239 -8.41 3.74 7.69
N ALA A 240 -8.21 2.55 7.11
CA ALA A 240 -8.04 1.28 7.81
C ALA A 240 -7.08 1.32 9.02
N LEU A 241 -6.02 2.14 8.94
CA LEU A 241 -4.98 2.28 9.95
C LEU A 241 -5.32 3.35 11.00
N PHE A 242 -6.21 4.30 10.67
CA PHE A 242 -6.59 5.41 11.55
C PHE A 242 -7.70 5.07 12.55
N ALA A 243 -8.65 4.24 12.13
CA ALA A 243 -9.85 3.91 12.90
C ALA A 243 -10.16 2.42 12.78
N PRO A 244 -9.28 1.55 13.30
CA PRO A 244 -9.58 0.13 13.31
C PRO A 244 -10.80 -0.12 14.24
N PRO A 245 -11.53 -1.23 14.10
CA PRO A 245 -12.66 -1.55 14.98
C PRO A 245 -12.29 -1.39 16.45
N GLU A 246 -13.28 -1.05 17.27
CA GLU A 246 -13.15 -1.12 18.72
C GLU A 246 -12.59 -2.48 19.14
N GLY A 247 -11.56 -2.47 20.00
CA GLY A 247 -10.82 -3.66 20.43
C GLY A 247 -9.70 -4.12 19.49
N THR A 248 -9.40 -3.38 18.41
CA THR A 248 -8.27 -3.73 17.52
C THR A 248 -6.97 -3.13 18.06
N PRO A 249 -5.84 -3.87 17.99
CA PRO A 249 -4.55 -3.34 18.40
C PRO A 249 -4.13 -2.07 17.63
N LEU A 250 -3.63 -1.07 18.36
CA LEU A 250 -3.25 0.24 17.85
C LEU A 250 -2.17 0.15 16.76
N THR A 251 -2.32 0.93 15.69
CA THR A 251 -1.24 1.22 14.74
C THR A 251 -1.18 2.72 14.52
N ASP A 252 -0.17 3.37 15.09
CA ASP A 252 -0.01 4.84 15.03
C ASP A 252 1.19 5.29 14.18
N ALA A 253 1.92 4.33 13.60
CA ALA A 253 2.97 4.59 12.61
C ALA A 253 2.74 3.86 11.28
N PHE A 254 2.74 4.62 10.19
CA PHE A 254 2.53 4.13 8.83
C PHE A 254 2.86 5.20 7.77
N ARG A 255 2.98 4.76 6.52
CA ARG A 255 3.20 5.66 5.37
C ARG A 255 1.92 6.41 5.03
N LEU A 256 1.87 7.68 5.37
CA LEU A 256 0.72 8.53 5.06
C LEU A 256 0.60 8.83 3.56
N PHE A 257 1.72 9.12 2.91
CA PHE A 257 1.80 9.49 1.49
C PHE A 257 3.00 8.82 0.84
N HIS A 258 2.82 8.18 -0.32
CA HIS A 258 3.79 7.30 -0.95
C HIS A 258 4.03 7.62 -2.43
N ARG A 259 4.83 8.67 -2.67
CA ARG A 259 5.46 8.93 -3.96
C ARG A 259 4.47 8.92 -5.14
N HIS A 260 4.87 8.32 -6.26
CA HIS A 260 4.04 8.03 -7.42
C HIS A 260 2.70 7.37 -7.05
N GLY A 261 2.69 6.52 -6.02
CA GLY A 261 1.48 5.82 -5.61
C GLY A 261 0.37 6.76 -5.15
N ASP A 262 0.70 7.96 -4.67
CA ASP A 262 -0.27 9.00 -4.28
C ASP A 262 -0.21 10.28 -5.13
N GLY A 263 0.55 10.26 -6.23
CA GLY A 263 0.54 11.30 -7.26
C GLY A 263 1.70 12.29 -7.26
N ALA A 264 2.70 12.13 -6.37
CA ALA A 264 3.84 13.03 -6.27
C ALA A 264 5.17 12.26 -6.05
N PRO A 265 5.91 11.88 -7.12
CA PRO A 265 7.09 11.01 -7.04
C PRO A 265 8.22 11.47 -6.10
N GLU A 266 8.35 12.78 -5.95
CA GLU A 266 9.41 13.48 -5.23
C GLU A 266 9.22 13.48 -3.71
N ILE A 267 8.05 13.06 -3.19
CA ILE A 267 7.79 13.06 -1.74
C ILE A 267 7.19 11.76 -1.21
N ALA A 268 7.56 11.43 0.02
CA ALA A 268 6.83 10.48 0.85
C ALA A 268 6.67 11.05 2.26
N ILE A 269 5.56 10.76 2.93
CA ILE A 269 5.28 11.23 4.28
C ILE A 269 4.98 10.02 5.15
N ASP A 270 5.73 9.86 6.23
CA ASP A 270 5.45 8.89 7.29
C ASP A 270 4.80 9.60 8.48
N ARG A 271 3.84 8.92 9.10
CA ARG A 271 3.27 9.27 10.40
C ARG A 271 3.98 8.43 11.47
N TYR A 272 4.35 9.06 12.59
CA TYR A 272 4.84 8.41 13.80
C TYR A 272 4.12 9.03 15.00
N GLY A 273 3.04 8.41 15.46
CA GLY A 273 2.18 8.98 16.50
C GLY A 273 1.61 10.34 16.06
N ASP A 274 1.92 11.39 16.83
CA ASP A 274 1.52 12.77 16.55
C ASP A 274 2.51 13.55 15.65
N TYR A 275 3.56 12.90 15.15
CA TYR A 275 4.62 13.52 14.36
C TYR A 275 4.61 13.04 12.90
N ALA A 276 5.18 13.86 12.03
CA ALA A 276 5.37 13.54 10.62
C ALA A 276 6.86 13.48 10.24
N VAL A 277 7.21 12.62 9.29
CA VAL A 277 8.53 12.62 8.64
C VAL A 277 8.34 12.76 7.14
N LEU A 278 8.81 13.87 6.58
CA LEU A 278 8.84 14.15 5.16
C LEU A 278 10.13 13.60 4.54
N HIS A 279 10.00 12.69 3.59
CA HIS A 279 11.09 12.25 2.72
C HIS A 279 11.02 13.01 1.41
N ALA A 280 12.07 13.74 1.06
CA ALA A 280 12.19 14.48 -0.20
C ALA A 280 13.20 13.78 -1.10
N TYR A 281 12.78 13.30 -2.27
CA TYR A 281 13.61 12.59 -3.26
C TYR A 281 14.08 13.59 -4.31
N GLU A 282 15.29 14.11 -4.12
CA GLU A 282 15.81 15.20 -4.95
C GLU A 282 16.23 14.75 -6.36
N ASP A 283 16.35 13.45 -6.61
CA ASP A 283 16.67 12.90 -7.92
C ASP A 283 15.46 12.73 -8.85
N GLU A 284 14.25 13.04 -8.37
CA GLU A 284 12.99 12.83 -9.09
C GLU A 284 12.38 14.12 -9.66
N GLY A 285 12.86 15.29 -9.22
CA GLY A 285 12.36 16.58 -9.70
C GLY A 285 12.66 17.74 -8.75
N ALA A 286 12.37 18.95 -9.22
CA ALA A 286 12.39 20.14 -8.36
C ALA A 286 11.21 20.09 -7.37
N LEU A 287 11.47 20.51 -6.12
CA LEU A 287 10.48 20.50 -5.05
C LEU A 287 10.52 21.85 -4.31
N GLU A 288 9.40 22.57 -4.30
CA GLU A 288 9.19 23.75 -3.45
C GLU A 288 8.96 23.30 -2.00
N LEU A 289 10.06 22.90 -1.36
CA LEU A 289 10.06 22.22 -0.07
C LEU A 289 9.33 23.02 1.03
N ASP A 290 9.48 24.34 1.03
CA ASP A 290 8.84 25.22 2.01
C ASP A 290 7.31 25.20 1.89
N ALA A 291 6.78 25.12 0.66
CA ALA A 291 5.34 25.01 0.43
C ALA A 291 4.78 23.66 0.92
N VAL A 292 5.52 22.57 0.71
CA VAL A 292 5.16 21.23 1.20
C VAL A 292 5.22 21.17 2.73
N ILE A 293 6.27 21.75 3.34
CA ILE A 293 6.41 21.85 4.80
C ILE A 293 5.26 22.65 5.39
N ALA A 294 4.92 23.80 4.81
CA ALA A 294 3.80 24.63 5.27
C ALA A 294 2.46 23.88 5.17
N SER A 295 2.26 23.13 4.07
CA SER A 295 1.06 22.30 3.89
C SER A 295 1.00 21.19 4.93
N LEU A 296 2.11 20.50 5.20
CA LEU A 296 2.20 19.44 6.22
C LEU A 296 1.97 19.99 7.64
N ALA A 297 2.48 21.19 7.95
CA ALA A 297 2.26 21.86 9.23
C ALA A 297 0.79 22.19 9.49
N SER A 298 -0.01 22.41 8.44
CA SER A 298 -1.45 22.69 8.56
C SER A 298 -2.31 21.46 8.93
N LEU A 299 -1.74 20.26 8.93
CA LEU A 299 -2.46 18.99 9.14
C LEU A 299 -2.63 18.59 10.61
N GLY A 300 -2.18 19.44 11.53
CA GLY A 300 -2.32 19.23 12.97
C GLY A 300 -1.37 18.16 13.54
N PHE A 301 -0.21 17.94 12.92
CA PHE A 301 0.90 17.24 13.56
C PHE A 301 1.54 18.12 14.63
N ARG A 302 2.03 17.53 15.72
CA ARG A 302 2.73 18.25 16.80
C ARG A 302 4.07 18.83 16.32
N GLY A 303 4.75 18.09 15.45
CA GLY A 303 5.96 18.54 14.77
C GLY A 303 6.31 17.64 13.58
N GLY A 304 7.23 18.10 12.74
CA GLY A 304 7.65 17.33 11.58
C GLY A 304 9.14 17.41 11.28
N TYR A 305 9.67 16.32 10.74
CA TYR A 305 11.09 16.14 10.43
C TYR A 305 11.30 15.96 8.92
N LEU A 306 12.49 16.29 8.44
CA LEU A 306 12.87 16.18 7.02
C LEU A 306 13.98 15.14 6.82
N LYS A 307 13.85 14.36 5.74
CA LYS A 307 14.85 13.39 5.26
C LYS A 307 15.03 13.53 3.75
N ARG A 308 16.01 14.30 3.31
CA ARG A 308 16.41 14.44 1.91
C ARG A 308 17.12 13.16 1.44
N ARG A 309 16.56 12.54 0.41
CA ARG A 309 17.05 11.32 -0.24
C ARG A 309 17.77 11.72 -1.52
N ARG A 310 19.04 11.34 -1.64
CA ARG A 310 19.87 11.50 -2.84
C ARG A 310 20.39 10.13 -3.27
N ARG A 311 20.71 9.96 -4.55
CA ARG A 311 21.47 8.77 -5.00
C ARG A 311 22.80 8.72 -4.27
N GLU A 312 23.03 7.65 -3.53
CA GLU A 312 24.29 7.41 -2.82
C GLU A 312 25.42 7.27 -3.84
N THR A 313 26.19 8.33 -4.03
CA THR A 313 27.47 8.26 -4.74
C THR A 313 28.63 8.13 -3.77
N GLU A 314 28.58 8.73 -2.57
CA GLU A 314 29.62 8.63 -1.53
C GLU A 314 29.06 8.82 -0.10
N LYS A 315 29.81 8.39 0.93
CA LYS A 315 29.47 8.65 2.34
C LYS A 315 29.52 10.16 2.60
N PRO A 316 28.40 10.82 2.94
CA PRO A 316 28.41 12.26 3.16
C PRO A 316 29.23 12.62 4.40
N ALA A 317 29.93 13.77 4.36
CA ALA A 317 30.54 14.35 5.56
C ALA A 317 29.45 14.71 6.60
N ALA A 318 29.82 14.89 7.87
CA ALA A 318 28.86 15.20 8.95
C ALA A 318 28.02 16.46 8.67
N ALA A 319 28.59 17.51 8.06
CA ALA A 319 27.86 18.71 7.64
C ALA A 319 26.81 18.43 6.55
N VAL A 320 27.04 17.41 5.71
CA VAL A 320 26.07 16.96 4.71
C VAL A 320 24.98 16.12 5.37
N HIS A 321 25.26 15.44 6.48
CA HIS A 321 24.22 14.71 7.24
C HIS A 321 23.17 15.65 7.85
N GLU A 322 23.57 16.75 8.49
CA GLU A 322 22.62 17.73 9.06
C GLU A 322 21.78 18.38 7.95
N ALA A 323 22.41 18.72 6.82
CA ALA A 323 21.68 19.24 5.67
C ALA A 323 20.69 18.20 5.09
N LEU A 324 21.00 16.91 5.11
CA LEU A 324 20.12 15.87 4.57
C LEU A 324 19.01 15.46 5.55
N ALA A 325 19.30 15.45 6.84
CA ALA A 325 18.38 14.98 7.87
C ALA A 325 18.61 15.78 9.16
N PRO A 326 18.03 16.99 9.26
CA PRO A 326 18.18 17.84 10.44
C PRO A 326 17.77 17.10 11.71
N GLU A 327 18.54 17.29 12.78
CA GLU A 327 18.20 16.73 14.10
C GLU A 327 16.96 17.41 14.70
N ALA A 328 16.80 18.72 14.45
CA ALA A 328 15.63 19.49 14.87
C ALA A 328 14.44 19.30 13.90
N PRO A 329 13.19 19.44 14.39
CA PRO A 329 12.03 19.45 13.52
C PRO A 329 12.07 20.68 12.58
N VAL A 330 11.58 20.51 11.35
CA VAL A 330 11.42 21.59 10.37
C VAL A 330 10.16 22.42 10.60
N PHE A 331 9.22 21.94 11.42
CA PHE A 331 8.10 22.72 11.97
C PHE A 331 7.61 22.10 13.29
N GLY A 332 6.96 22.91 14.12
CA GLY A 332 6.35 22.46 15.38
C GLY A 332 7.36 22.09 16.46
N GLU A 333 6.93 21.25 17.40
CA GLU A 333 7.72 20.85 18.57
C GLU A 333 8.61 19.64 18.28
N ALA A 334 9.73 19.53 19.01
CA ALA A 334 10.59 18.36 18.93
C ALA A 334 9.88 17.12 19.50
N ALA A 335 10.09 15.97 18.85
CA ALA A 335 9.72 14.68 19.41
C ALA A 335 10.63 14.33 20.61
N PRO A 336 10.15 13.50 21.56
CA PRO A 336 11.03 12.83 22.50
C PRO A 336 12.21 12.18 21.75
N PHE A 337 13.39 12.18 22.37
CA PHE A 337 14.60 11.60 21.75
C PHE A 337 14.37 10.16 21.28
N GLU A 338 13.64 9.39 22.08
CA GLU A 338 13.12 8.09 21.74
C GLU A 338 11.59 8.13 21.85
N LEU A 339 10.93 8.17 20.70
CA LEU A 339 9.47 8.19 20.60
C LEU A 339 8.97 6.75 20.51
N GLU A 340 8.04 6.39 21.37
CA GLU A 340 7.33 5.10 21.27
C GLU A 340 6.20 5.21 20.24
N ILE A 341 6.15 4.25 19.32
CA ILE A 341 5.06 4.05 18.37
C ILE A 341 4.51 2.64 18.48
N HIS A 342 3.35 2.39 17.90
CA HIS A 342 2.67 1.10 17.91
C HIS A 342 2.43 0.59 16.50
N GLU A 343 2.70 -0.69 16.27
CA GLU A 343 2.20 -1.45 15.13
C GLU A 343 1.47 -2.69 15.62
N HIS A 344 0.18 -2.82 15.29
CA HIS A 344 -0.67 -3.90 15.77
C HIS A 344 -0.57 -4.13 17.29
N GLY A 345 -0.51 -3.04 18.06
CA GLY A 345 -0.42 -3.04 19.53
C GLY A 345 0.98 -3.31 20.08
N ILE A 346 1.96 -3.60 19.23
CA ILE A 346 3.34 -3.81 19.67
C ILE A 346 4.06 -2.47 19.66
N ALA A 347 4.63 -2.10 20.81
CA ALA A 347 5.43 -0.89 20.95
C ALA A 347 6.82 -1.02 20.30
N TYR A 348 7.26 0.01 19.58
CA TYR A 348 8.59 0.13 18.98
C TYR A 348 9.18 1.52 19.28
N PRO A 349 10.44 1.60 19.77
CA PRO A 349 11.12 2.87 19.90
C PRO A 349 11.67 3.36 18.55
N VAL A 350 11.43 4.63 18.23
CA VAL A 350 11.95 5.31 17.03
C VAL A 350 12.63 6.62 17.39
N ARG A 351 13.54 7.09 16.53
CA ARG A 351 14.24 8.36 16.68
C ARG A 351 14.10 9.17 15.40
N LEU A 352 13.27 10.22 15.43
CA LEU A 352 12.92 10.95 14.22
C LEU A 352 14.04 11.88 13.74
N GLY A 353 14.88 12.40 14.65
CA GLY A 353 16.03 13.26 14.32
C GLY A 353 17.32 12.51 13.97
N ASP A 354 17.39 11.19 14.15
CA ASP A 354 18.64 10.41 14.08
C ASP A 354 19.00 9.99 12.64
N GLY A 355 19.49 10.94 11.84
CA GLY A 355 19.97 10.68 10.48
C GLY A 355 18.86 10.24 9.52
N LEU A 356 19.20 9.46 8.49
CA LEU A 356 18.28 9.13 7.38
C LEU A 356 17.26 8.01 7.67
N SER A 357 17.36 7.33 8.81
CA SER A 357 16.50 6.22 9.19
C SER A 357 15.92 6.46 10.58
N THR A 358 14.69 6.03 10.82
CA THR A 358 13.95 6.32 12.06
C THR A 358 14.04 5.23 13.10
N GLY A 359 14.67 4.08 12.80
CA GLY A 359 14.73 2.91 13.69
C GLY A 359 13.82 1.75 13.27
N ILE A 360 12.90 1.96 12.34
CA ILE A 360 12.00 0.93 11.80
C ILE A 360 11.68 1.19 10.32
N PHE A 361 11.47 0.11 9.56
CA PHE A 361 10.98 0.18 8.18
C PHE A 361 9.49 -0.18 8.16
N LEU A 362 8.62 0.81 7.90
CA LEU A 362 7.16 0.68 7.99
C LEU A 362 6.56 -0.22 6.89
N ASP A 363 7.25 -0.37 5.76
CA ASP A 363 6.87 -1.28 4.66
C ASP A 363 6.95 -2.77 5.06
N GLN A 364 7.64 -3.09 6.15
CA GLN A 364 7.75 -4.43 6.70
C GLN A 364 6.69 -4.75 7.78
N ARG A 365 5.76 -3.82 8.08
CA ARG A 365 4.75 -3.97 9.16
C ARG A 365 3.97 -5.28 9.09
N GLU A 366 3.39 -5.59 7.92
CA GLU A 366 2.59 -6.81 7.76
C GLU A 366 3.45 -8.09 7.84
N ASN A 367 4.73 -8.01 7.49
CA ASN A 367 5.65 -9.14 7.63
C ASN A 367 6.02 -9.38 9.10
N ARG A 368 6.22 -8.31 9.89
CA ARG A 368 6.39 -8.40 11.34
C ARG A 368 5.17 -9.03 12.01
N ARG A 369 3.95 -8.59 11.65
CA ARG A 369 2.70 -9.18 12.13
C ARG A 369 2.60 -10.68 11.83
N ARG A 370 2.97 -11.09 10.62
CA ARG A 370 2.94 -12.51 10.25
C ARG A 370 3.98 -13.31 11.01
N LEU A 371 5.17 -12.76 11.24
CA LEU A 371 6.19 -13.41 12.06
C LEU A 371 5.71 -13.59 13.50
N PHE A 372 5.13 -12.55 14.10
CA PHE A 372 4.48 -12.61 15.42
C PHE A 372 3.52 -13.80 15.51
N GLN A 373 2.65 -13.98 14.51
CA GLN A 373 1.64 -15.05 14.51
C GLN A 373 2.20 -16.47 14.44
N VAL A 374 3.39 -16.65 13.89
CA VAL A 374 4.03 -17.98 13.74
C VAL A 374 5.12 -18.26 14.78
N SER A 375 5.47 -17.27 15.59
CA SER A 375 6.55 -17.36 16.57
C SER A 375 6.25 -18.09 17.89
N PRO A 376 4.99 -18.36 18.33
CA PRO A 376 4.77 -19.03 19.62
C PRO A 376 5.54 -20.35 19.76
N GLY A 377 6.41 -20.45 20.77
CA GLY A 377 7.21 -21.65 21.04
C GLY A 377 8.33 -21.93 20.02
N ARG A 378 8.72 -20.94 19.21
CA ARG A 378 9.66 -21.13 18.09
C ARG A 378 11.01 -20.45 18.30
N SER A 379 11.99 -20.93 17.54
CA SER A 379 13.32 -20.34 17.41
C SER A 379 13.44 -19.45 16.16
N VAL A 380 13.94 -18.22 16.33
CA VAL A 380 14.03 -17.22 15.25
C VAL A 380 15.45 -16.67 15.10
N LEU A 381 16.03 -16.80 13.91
CA LEU A 381 17.26 -16.13 13.51
C LEU A 381 16.92 -14.89 12.67
N ASN A 382 17.32 -13.70 13.13
CA ASN A 382 17.10 -12.45 12.44
C ASN A 382 18.44 -11.87 11.94
N LEU A 383 18.63 -11.85 10.62
CA LEU A 383 19.86 -11.43 9.95
C LEU A 383 19.68 -10.08 9.29
N PHE A 384 20.73 -9.24 9.32
CA PHE A 384 20.65 -7.83 8.92
C PHE A 384 19.58 -7.11 9.74
N ALA A 385 19.58 -7.41 11.03
CA ALA A 385 18.47 -7.13 11.92
C ALA A 385 18.19 -5.64 12.15
N TYR A 386 19.15 -4.77 11.83
CA TYR A 386 19.11 -3.36 12.16
C TYR A 386 18.76 -3.16 13.65
N CYS A 387 17.69 -2.45 13.98
CA CYS A 387 17.23 -2.23 15.36
C CYS A 387 16.32 -3.34 15.89
N GLY A 388 16.27 -4.50 15.23
CA GLY A 388 15.64 -5.71 15.77
C GLY A 388 14.12 -5.71 15.70
N ALA A 389 13.49 -4.95 14.81
CA ALA A 389 12.01 -4.86 14.74
C ALA A 389 11.34 -6.23 14.50
N PHE A 390 11.94 -7.11 13.68
CA PHE A 390 11.47 -8.50 13.53
C PHE A 390 11.69 -9.33 14.79
N THR A 391 12.79 -9.10 15.53
CA THR A 391 13.05 -9.77 16.81
C THR A 391 11.99 -9.37 17.83
N VAL A 392 11.68 -8.08 17.99
CA VAL A 392 10.61 -7.61 18.88
C VAL A 392 9.28 -8.27 18.52
N ALA A 393 8.91 -8.32 17.24
CA ALA A 393 7.69 -8.98 16.80
C ALA A 393 7.67 -10.49 17.13
N ALA A 394 8.80 -11.18 16.96
CA ALA A 394 8.90 -12.61 17.29
C ALA A 394 8.80 -12.85 18.81
N VAL A 395 9.48 -12.03 19.61
CA VAL A 395 9.49 -12.11 21.08
C VAL A 395 8.10 -11.87 21.66
N GLU A 396 7.42 -10.81 21.21
CA GLU A 396 6.02 -10.52 21.59
C GLU A 396 5.06 -11.61 21.12
N GLY A 397 5.37 -12.27 20.00
CA GLY A 397 4.63 -13.43 19.51
C GLY A 397 4.89 -14.71 20.31
N GLY A 398 5.78 -14.68 21.31
CA GLY A 398 6.09 -15.84 22.15
C GLY A 398 7.21 -16.74 21.62
N ALA A 399 8.15 -16.20 20.82
CA ALA A 399 9.37 -16.92 20.46
C ALA A 399 10.18 -17.30 21.71
N GLU A 400 10.54 -18.58 21.84
CA GLU A 400 11.35 -19.08 22.96
C GLU A 400 12.82 -18.73 22.79
N HIS A 401 13.34 -18.78 21.57
CA HIS A 401 14.75 -18.52 21.28
C HIS A 401 14.91 -17.52 20.15
N THR A 402 15.71 -16.48 20.33
CA THR A 402 16.07 -15.57 19.24
C THR A 402 17.57 -15.37 19.13
N LEU A 403 18.06 -15.26 17.89
CA LEU A 403 19.42 -14.80 17.59
C LEU A 403 19.33 -13.61 16.63
N THR A 404 19.72 -12.43 17.11
CA THR A 404 19.65 -11.18 16.37
C THR A 404 21.04 -10.73 15.94
N VAL A 405 21.25 -10.54 14.65
CA VAL A 405 22.59 -10.31 14.07
C VAL A 405 22.59 -9.11 13.13
N ASP A 406 23.50 -8.18 13.39
CA ASP A 406 23.79 -7.03 12.52
C ASP A 406 25.26 -6.62 12.66
N ALA A 407 25.82 -5.99 11.62
CA ALA A 407 27.20 -5.50 11.66
C ALA A 407 27.35 -4.18 12.45
N ALA A 408 26.28 -3.42 12.63
CA ALA A 408 26.28 -2.14 13.31
C ALA A 408 26.01 -2.29 14.82
N ARG A 409 27.05 -2.03 15.64
CA ARG A 409 26.94 -2.05 17.11
C ARG A 409 25.80 -1.17 17.65
N PRO A 410 25.64 0.10 17.22
CA PRO A 410 24.53 0.94 17.73
C PRO A 410 23.16 0.35 17.42
N ALA A 411 23.00 -0.35 16.28
CA ALA A 411 21.73 -0.96 15.91
C ALA A 411 21.40 -2.16 16.82
N ILE A 412 22.39 -3.01 17.13
CA ILE A 412 22.24 -4.12 18.07
C ILE A 412 21.98 -3.64 19.50
N GLU A 413 22.60 -2.56 19.94
CA GLU A 413 22.34 -1.98 21.26
C GLU A 413 20.87 -1.50 21.36
N ARG A 414 20.34 -0.84 20.31
CA ARG A 414 18.91 -0.50 20.22
C ARG A 414 18.01 -1.73 20.20
N ALA A 415 18.37 -2.76 19.43
CA ALA A 415 17.63 -4.02 19.39
C ALA A 415 17.55 -4.69 20.77
N ARG A 416 18.67 -4.72 21.49
CA ARG A 416 18.74 -5.28 22.85
C ARG A 416 17.87 -4.49 23.83
N GLY A 417 17.94 -3.16 23.78
CA GLY A 417 17.07 -2.30 24.60
C GLY A 417 15.59 -2.53 24.31
N SER A 418 15.22 -2.69 23.04
CA SER A 418 13.83 -2.91 22.62
C SER A 418 13.25 -4.26 23.09
N VAL A 419 14.09 -5.27 23.30
CA VAL A 419 13.69 -6.62 23.76
C VAL A 419 13.75 -6.74 25.28
N LEU A 420 14.48 -5.86 25.98
CA LEU A 420 14.65 -5.92 27.43
C LEU A 420 13.28 -5.91 28.14
N GLY A 421 13.05 -6.90 29.00
CA GLY A 421 11.80 -7.05 29.75
C GLY A 421 10.65 -7.73 28.99
N ARG A 422 10.81 -8.01 27.69
CA ARG A 422 9.84 -8.77 26.89
C ARG A 422 10.17 -10.26 26.96
N ASN A 423 9.15 -11.11 27.11
CA ASN A 423 9.25 -12.56 27.26
C ASN A 423 10.46 -13.01 28.12
N PRO A 424 10.48 -12.70 29.43
CA PRO A 424 11.64 -12.96 30.29
C PRO A 424 11.99 -14.45 30.43
N ALA A 425 11.09 -15.36 30.06
CA ALA A 425 11.33 -16.80 30.05
C ALA A 425 12.12 -17.28 28.80
N GLY A 426 12.17 -16.47 27.73
CA GLY A 426 12.87 -16.78 26.50
C GLY A 426 14.37 -16.50 26.55
N GLU A 427 15.13 -17.14 25.66
CA GLU A 427 16.55 -16.90 25.46
C GLU A 427 16.78 -16.01 24.23
N HIS A 428 17.18 -14.76 24.45
CA HIS A 428 17.33 -13.77 23.38
C HIS A 428 18.78 -13.29 23.26
N ARG A 429 19.46 -13.74 22.18
CA ARG A 429 20.88 -13.49 21.92
C ARG A 429 21.07 -12.40 20.87
N PHE A 430 22.11 -11.59 21.05
CA PHE A 430 22.45 -10.48 20.16
C PHE A 430 23.93 -10.53 19.78
N LEU A 431 24.23 -10.45 18.48
CA LEU A 431 25.60 -10.48 17.97
C LEU A 431 25.87 -9.30 17.03
N VAL A 432 26.93 -8.55 17.33
CA VAL A 432 27.51 -7.56 16.42
C VAL A 432 28.51 -8.26 15.53
N GLU A 433 28.07 -8.70 14.35
CA GLU A 433 28.92 -9.47 13.46
C GLU A 433 28.52 -9.38 11.98
N ASP A 434 29.49 -9.61 11.10
CA ASP A 434 29.26 -9.83 9.68
C ASP A 434 28.48 -11.14 9.45
N VAL A 435 27.25 -11.01 8.97
CA VAL A 435 26.34 -12.13 8.66
C VAL A 435 27.03 -13.17 7.78
N PHE A 436 27.77 -12.76 6.75
CA PHE A 436 28.42 -13.69 5.82
C PHE A 436 29.50 -14.54 6.50
N ALA A 437 30.20 -13.98 7.48
CA ALA A 437 31.17 -14.71 8.29
C ALA A 437 30.51 -15.61 9.34
N LEU A 438 29.34 -15.22 9.86
CA LEU A 438 28.62 -15.94 10.90
C LEU A 438 27.95 -17.22 10.37
N LEU A 439 27.26 -17.15 9.24
CA LEU A 439 26.42 -18.24 8.73
C LEU A 439 27.16 -19.60 8.62
N PRO A 440 28.38 -19.67 8.03
CA PRO A 440 29.11 -20.93 7.96
C PRO A 440 29.50 -21.48 9.34
N ARG A 441 29.72 -20.62 10.33
CA ARG A 441 30.09 -21.05 11.69
C ARG A 441 28.89 -21.63 12.42
N LEU A 442 27.71 -21.01 12.31
CA LEU A 442 26.46 -21.55 12.85
C LEU A 442 26.15 -22.91 12.21
N ALA A 443 26.31 -23.02 10.89
CA ALA A 443 26.08 -24.27 10.17
C ALA A 443 27.03 -25.39 10.63
N ARG A 444 28.33 -25.09 10.83
CA ARG A 444 29.31 -26.04 11.37
C ARG A 444 29.02 -26.46 12.81
N ARG A 445 28.39 -25.61 13.61
CA ARG A 445 27.92 -25.92 14.96
C ARG A 445 26.62 -26.74 14.98
N GLY A 446 26.02 -26.97 13.81
CA GLY A 446 24.73 -27.65 13.73
C GLY A 446 23.54 -26.82 14.20
N GLU A 447 23.69 -25.50 14.39
CA GLU A 447 22.56 -24.66 14.81
C GLU A 447 21.47 -24.64 13.74
N ARG A 448 20.21 -24.66 14.19
CA ARG A 448 19.01 -24.64 13.37
C ARG A 448 17.95 -23.76 14.03
N PHE A 449 17.11 -23.15 13.21
CA PHE A 449 16.04 -22.25 13.62
C PHE A 449 14.76 -22.59 12.86
N ASP A 450 13.61 -22.48 13.53
CA ASP A 450 12.29 -22.65 12.91
C ASP A 450 12.04 -21.57 11.85
N HIS A 451 12.45 -20.34 12.14
CA HIS A 451 12.31 -19.20 11.23
C HIS A 451 13.64 -18.48 11.06
N VAL A 452 14.09 -18.34 9.81
CA VAL A 452 15.26 -17.52 9.46
C VAL A 452 14.78 -16.31 8.66
N VAL A 453 14.94 -15.11 9.22
CA VAL A 453 14.63 -13.83 8.58
C VAL A 453 15.90 -13.24 7.99
N VAL A 454 15.83 -12.84 6.72
CA VAL A 454 16.94 -12.23 5.99
C VAL A 454 16.46 -11.03 5.17
N ASP A 455 16.87 -9.83 5.59
CA ASP A 455 16.49 -8.56 4.97
C ASP A 455 17.72 -7.65 4.75
N PRO A 456 18.63 -8.04 3.83
CA PRO A 456 19.85 -7.28 3.59
C PRO A 456 19.56 -5.97 2.86
N PRO A 457 20.40 -4.93 3.06
CA PRO A 457 20.37 -3.77 2.19
C PRO A 457 20.72 -4.16 0.74
N THR A 458 20.29 -3.36 -0.24
CA THR A 458 20.63 -3.57 -1.67
C THR A 458 22.14 -3.76 -1.89
N HIS A 459 22.94 -2.98 -1.17
CA HIS A 459 24.38 -3.15 -1.09
C HIS A 459 24.78 -3.30 0.38
N ALA A 460 25.45 -4.40 0.72
CA ALA A 460 26.10 -4.54 2.02
C ALA A 460 27.62 -4.61 1.82
N ARG A 461 28.37 -3.90 2.66
CA ARG A 461 29.84 -3.95 2.66
C ARG A 461 30.35 -3.99 4.09
N THR A 462 31.09 -5.03 4.41
CA THR A 462 31.91 -5.11 5.62
C THR A 462 33.39 -4.98 5.25
N LYS A 463 34.28 -5.05 6.23
CA LYS A 463 35.73 -5.12 5.96
C LYS A 463 36.12 -6.37 5.16
N LYS A 464 35.32 -7.44 5.22
CA LYS A 464 35.66 -8.77 4.66
C LYS A 464 34.78 -9.20 3.50
N HIS A 465 33.53 -8.77 3.45
CA HIS A 465 32.55 -9.23 2.46
C HIS A 465 31.83 -8.07 1.79
N ARG A 466 31.37 -8.31 0.56
CA ARG A 466 30.50 -7.43 -0.21
C ARG A 466 29.30 -8.25 -0.66
N PHE A 467 28.14 -7.63 -0.65
CA PHE A 467 26.88 -8.17 -1.14
C PHE A 467 26.21 -7.17 -2.05
N HIS A 468 25.70 -7.67 -3.16
CA HIS A 468 24.85 -6.96 -4.09
C HIS A 468 23.60 -7.82 -4.35
N SER A 469 22.43 -7.30 -3.97
CA SER A 469 21.13 -7.98 -4.14
C SER A 469 20.92 -8.53 -5.55
N GLY A 470 21.31 -7.80 -6.60
CA GLY A 470 21.21 -8.29 -7.99
C GLY A 470 22.03 -9.55 -8.36
N LYS A 471 22.94 -10.02 -7.50
CA LYS A 471 23.88 -11.11 -7.85
C LYS A 471 24.01 -12.20 -6.79
N ASP A 472 24.00 -11.82 -5.51
CA ASP A 472 24.50 -12.68 -4.45
C ASP A 472 23.40 -13.44 -3.67
N TRP A 473 22.14 -13.31 -4.09
CA TRP A 473 20.99 -13.95 -3.42
C TRP A 473 21.06 -15.48 -3.37
N VAL A 474 21.59 -16.13 -4.40
CA VAL A 474 21.69 -17.60 -4.45
C VAL A 474 22.56 -18.12 -3.30
N GLY A 475 23.77 -17.56 -3.14
CA GLY A 475 24.69 -17.97 -2.08
C GLY A 475 24.16 -17.64 -0.68
N LEU A 476 23.56 -16.45 -0.51
CA LEU A 476 22.94 -16.07 0.77
C LEU A 476 21.77 -16.99 1.13
N ALA A 477 20.88 -17.29 0.18
CA ALA A 477 19.76 -18.20 0.39
C ALA A 477 20.25 -19.61 0.72
N ALA A 478 21.29 -20.11 0.05
CA ALA A 478 21.90 -21.40 0.37
C ALA A 478 22.45 -21.44 1.81
N ALA A 479 23.16 -20.39 2.24
CA ALA A 479 23.70 -20.31 3.59
C ALA A 479 22.60 -20.26 4.66
N CYS A 480 21.53 -19.48 4.42
CA CYS A 480 20.38 -19.42 5.31
C CYS A 480 19.60 -20.74 5.34
N ALA A 481 19.39 -21.41 4.20
CA ALA A 481 18.66 -22.67 4.11
C ALA A 481 19.30 -23.80 4.93
N ARG A 482 20.63 -23.79 5.08
CA ARG A 482 21.35 -24.75 5.96
C ARG A 482 21.04 -24.55 7.44
N LEU A 483 20.53 -23.38 7.84
CA LEU A 483 20.15 -23.05 9.21
C LEU A 483 18.65 -23.20 9.48
N VAL A 484 17.83 -23.50 8.47
CA VAL A 484 16.40 -23.71 8.66
C VAL A 484 16.13 -25.16 9.10
N SER A 485 15.43 -25.33 10.21
CA SER A 485 14.93 -26.63 10.69
C SER A 485 14.03 -27.29 9.64
N PRO A 486 13.98 -28.63 9.54
CA PRO A 486 12.98 -29.33 8.73
C PRO A 486 11.55 -28.85 9.04
N GLY A 487 10.77 -28.50 8.02
CA GLY A 487 9.44 -27.89 8.17
C GLY A 487 9.43 -26.41 8.60
N GLY A 488 10.60 -25.83 8.88
CA GLY A 488 10.79 -24.41 9.15
C GLY A 488 10.73 -23.55 7.89
N SER A 489 10.95 -22.25 8.04
CA SER A 489 10.78 -21.29 6.95
C SER A 489 11.90 -20.26 6.82
N LEU A 490 12.30 -19.98 5.58
CA LEU A 490 13.13 -18.84 5.19
C LEU A 490 12.23 -17.65 4.81
N TRP A 491 12.37 -16.53 5.52
CA TRP A 491 11.70 -15.26 5.27
C TRP A 491 12.70 -14.31 4.61
N ALA A 492 12.62 -14.15 3.29
CA ALA A 492 13.55 -13.34 2.54
C ALA A 492 12.89 -12.08 1.99
N SER A 493 13.55 -10.96 2.20
CA SER A 493 13.06 -9.63 1.84
C SER A 493 14.11 -8.86 1.03
N THR A 494 13.66 -8.02 0.09
CA THR A 494 14.54 -7.10 -0.65
C THR A 494 13.81 -5.84 -1.08
N ASN A 495 14.49 -4.70 -0.93
CA ASN A 495 14.04 -3.38 -1.39
C ASN A 495 14.70 -2.94 -2.71
N ASP A 496 15.42 -3.83 -3.40
CA ASP A 496 16.05 -3.51 -4.68
C ASP A 496 14.98 -3.28 -5.75
N HIS A 497 14.80 -2.02 -6.16
CA HIS A 497 13.81 -1.61 -7.15
C HIS A 497 14.03 -2.28 -8.52
N ARG A 498 15.26 -2.68 -8.85
CA ARG A 498 15.62 -3.33 -10.12
C ARG A 498 15.31 -4.83 -10.14
N MET A 499 15.08 -5.41 -8.96
CA MET A 499 14.81 -6.84 -8.83
C MET A 499 13.37 -7.16 -9.27
N ASP A 500 13.23 -8.04 -10.25
CA ASP A 500 11.94 -8.63 -10.62
C ASP A 500 11.47 -9.61 -9.51
N PRO A 501 10.22 -9.54 -9.03
CA PRO A 501 9.71 -10.45 -8.00
C PRO A 501 9.84 -11.94 -8.34
N ARG A 502 9.63 -12.32 -9.63
CA ARG A 502 9.78 -13.73 -10.04
C ARG A 502 11.25 -14.12 -10.08
N GLY A 503 12.12 -13.22 -10.53
CA GLY A 503 13.57 -13.38 -10.49
C GLY A 503 14.09 -13.61 -9.08
N PHE A 504 13.63 -12.80 -8.12
CA PHE A 504 13.97 -12.94 -6.71
C PHE A 504 13.63 -14.33 -6.17
N GLU A 505 12.40 -14.81 -6.41
CA GLU A 505 12.01 -16.16 -5.98
C GLU A 505 12.87 -17.25 -6.62
N ARG A 506 13.21 -17.12 -7.91
CA ARG A 506 14.10 -18.10 -8.58
C ARG A 506 15.47 -18.18 -7.92
N PHE A 507 16.04 -17.04 -7.51
CA PHE A 507 17.33 -17.04 -6.80
C PHE A 507 17.24 -17.77 -5.45
N LEU A 508 16.17 -17.53 -4.70
CA LEU A 508 15.96 -18.21 -3.40
C LEU A 508 15.82 -19.72 -3.57
N ARG A 509 15.00 -20.18 -4.52
CA ARG A 509 14.80 -21.61 -4.79
C ARG A 509 16.10 -22.29 -5.20
N ARG A 510 16.86 -21.68 -6.10
CA ARG A 510 18.16 -22.19 -6.53
C ARG A 510 19.13 -22.29 -5.34
N GLY A 511 19.18 -21.30 -4.47
CA GLY A 511 20.03 -21.35 -3.27
C GLY A 511 19.63 -22.48 -2.32
N ILE A 512 18.33 -22.70 -2.12
CA ILE A 512 17.81 -23.81 -1.28
C ILE A 512 18.20 -25.17 -1.89
N GLU A 513 18.12 -25.31 -3.20
CA GLU A 513 18.54 -26.52 -3.92
C GLU A 513 20.06 -26.75 -3.82
N GLU A 514 20.89 -25.71 -3.98
CA GLU A 514 22.36 -25.77 -3.78
C GLU A 514 22.73 -26.09 -2.31
N ALA A 515 21.83 -25.85 -1.36
CA ALA A 515 21.97 -26.29 0.02
C ALA A 515 21.61 -27.77 0.23
N GLY A 516 21.15 -28.48 -0.80
CA GLY A 516 20.68 -29.86 -0.72
C GLY A 516 19.33 -29.99 -0.03
N ARG A 517 18.49 -28.94 -0.07
CA ARG A 517 17.19 -28.88 0.61
C ARG A 517 16.05 -28.71 -0.40
N GLY A 518 14.84 -29.10 0.00
CA GLY A 518 13.63 -28.96 -0.82
C GLY A 518 12.72 -27.82 -0.34
N VAL A 519 11.86 -27.30 -1.22
CA VAL A 519 10.81 -26.33 -0.87
C VAL A 519 9.45 -27.04 -0.88
N ILE A 520 8.77 -27.03 0.26
CA ILE A 520 7.45 -27.68 0.44
C ILE A 520 6.30 -26.68 0.63
N GLY A 521 6.61 -25.40 0.82
CA GLY A 521 5.62 -24.34 0.97
C GLY A 521 6.14 -23.02 0.40
N ARG A 522 5.24 -22.20 -0.15
CA ARG A 522 5.57 -20.93 -0.79
C ARG A 522 4.49 -19.89 -0.51
N LYS A 523 4.90 -18.75 0.00
CA LYS A 523 4.08 -17.53 0.11
C LYS A 523 4.85 -16.34 -0.43
N VAL A 524 4.19 -15.51 -1.23
CA VAL A 524 4.73 -14.23 -1.72
C VAL A 524 3.79 -13.15 -1.22
N PHE A 525 4.35 -12.13 -0.58
CA PHE A 525 3.58 -11.02 -0.02
C PHE A 525 3.84 -9.74 -0.80
N GLY A 526 2.75 -9.03 -1.10
CA GLY A 526 2.81 -7.68 -1.65
C GLY A 526 3.11 -6.63 -0.58
N PRO A 527 3.35 -5.38 -0.99
CA PRO A 527 3.54 -4.28 -0.06
C PRO A 527 2.26 -4.02 0.76
N PRO A 528 2.39 -3.43 1.96
CA PRO A 528 1.23 -3.09 2.78
C PRO A 528 0.40 -1.95 2.15
N ILE A 529 -0.84 -1.79 2.61
CA ILE A 529 -1.83 -0.86 2.01
C ILE A 529 -1.37 0.59 1.93
N ASP A 530 -0.50 1.01 2.85
CA ASP A 530 0.07 2.34 2.98
C ASP A 530 1.28 2.57 2.05
N PHE A 531 1.76 1.53 1.36
CA PHE A 531 2.78 1.58 0.30
C PHE A 531 2.17 1.11 -1.04
N PRO A 532 1.23 1.89 -1.62
CA PRO A 532 0.56 1.54 -2.87
C PRO A 532 1.57 1.29 -3.99
N GLN A 533 1.45 0.12 -4.64
CA GLN A 533 2.28 -0.22 -5.79
C GLN A 533 1.90 0.65 -6.99
N VAL A 534 2.93 1.16 -7.68
CA VAL A 534 2.75 1.84 -8.97
C VAL A 534 2.53 0.77 -10.05
N PRO A 535 1.42 0.85 -10.82
CA PRO A 535 1.21 -0.05 -11.95
C PRO A 535 2.40 -0.04 -12.91
N GLY A 536 2.79 -1.22 -13.41
CA GLY A 536 3.91 -1.34 -14.35
C GLY A 536 5.32 -1.35 -13.73
N LEU A 537 5.47 -0.97 -12.45
CA LEU A 537 6.75 -1.03 -11.75
C LEU A 537 6.84 -2.23 -10.78
N PRO A 538 8.04 -2.82 -10.59
CA PRO A 538 8.25 -3.79 -9.51
C PRO A 538 7.85 -3.18 -8.15
N PRO A 539 7.25 -3.96 -7.24
CA PRO A 539 6.95 -3.49 -5.89
C PRO A 539 8.18 -2.89 -5.21
N HIS A 540 7.99 -1.86 -4.38
CA HIS A 540 9.09 -1.28 -3.59
C HIS A 540 9.79 -2.35 -2.75
N GLN A 541 9.00 -3.13 -2.03
CA GLN A 541 9.45 -4.23 -1.17
C GLN A 541 8.96 -5.56 -1.74
N LYS A 542 9.85 -6.55 -1.82
CA LYS A 542 9.51 -7.92 -2.19
C LYS A 542 9.79 -8.84 -1.01
N THR A 543 8.79 -9.61 -0.59
CA THR A 543 8.95 -10.60 0.47
C THR A 543 8.45 -11.97 0.03
N VAL A 544 9.31 -12.97 0.20
CA VAL A 544 9.02 -14.37 -0.11
C VAL A 544 9.31 -15.21 1.13
N VAL A 545 8.35 -16.06 1.50
CA VAL A 545 8.50 -17.05 2.57
C VAL A 545 8.45 -18.44 1.97
N LEU A 546 9.52 -19.21 2.16
CA LEU A 546 9.67 -20.57 1.66
C LEU A 546 9.78 -21.54 2.84
N THR A 547 8.89 -22.53 2.89
CA THR A 547 8.97 -23.63 3.87
C THR A 547 9.91 -24.70 3.33
N ILE A 548 10.89 -25.11 4.13
CA ILE A 548 12.00 -25.98 3.71
C ILE A 548 11.82 -27.39 4.27
N ALA A 549 12.00 -28.39 3.41
CA ALA A 549 11.95 -29.82 3.76
C ALA A 549 13.08 -30.22 4.72
#